data_AF-A0A920IBE2-F1
#
_entry.id   AF-A0A920IBE2-F1
#
_cell.length_a   1.000
_cell.length_b   1.000
_cell.length_c   1.000
_cell.angle_alpha   90.00
_cell.angle_beta   90.00
_cell.angle_gamma   90.00
#
_symmetry.space_group_name_H-M   'P 1'
#
loop_
_entity.id
_entity.type
_entity.pdbx_description
1 polymer ?
#
loop_
_entity_poly.entity_id
_entity_poly.type
_entity_poly.pdbx_seq_one_letter_code
_entity_poly.pdbx_strand_id
1 'polypeptide(L)' 'MTILVIIEHDNENILPATFNAITAALKLEKPIEALVVGKDVKQISEQLQK' A
#
# COMPACT_ATOMS: atom_id res chain seq x y z
N MET A 1 13.02 3.23 -12.93
CA MET A 1 12.23 4.24 -12.19
C MET A 1 11.12 3.49 -11.48
N THR A 2 11.01 3.67 -10.16
CA THR A 2 10.09 2.93 -9.27
C THR A 2 8.91 3.83 -8.88
N ILE A 3 7.74 3.23 -8.66
CA ILE A 3 6.55 3.92 -8.16
C ILE A 3 6.47 3.70 -6.65
N LEU A 4 6.35 4.76 -5.87
CA LEU A 4 6.07 4.68 -4.45
C LEU A 4 4.56 4.88 -4.22
N VAL A 5 3.92 3.91 -3.59
CA VAL A 5 2.52 4.01 -3.16
C VAL A 5 2.47 4.15 -1.64
N ILE A 6 1.82 5.21 -1.17
CA ILE A 6 1.56 5.41 0.26
C ILE A 6 0.31 4.63 0.64
N ILE A 7 0.42 3.80 1.67
CA ILE A 7 -0.66 2.92 2.13
C ILE A 7 -1.45 3.64 3.22
N GLU A 8 -2.66 4.03 2.90
CA GLU A 8 -3.60 4.63 3.85
C GLU A 8 -4.28 3.52 4.68
N HIS A 9 -4.32 3.70 6.00
CA HIS A 9 -4.90 2.75 6.95
C HIS A 9 -5.51 3.46 8.17
N ASP A 10 -6.34 2.75 8.92
CA ASP A 10 -6.96 3.21 10.18
C ASP A 10 -6.35 2.57 11.45
N ASN A 11 -5.20 1.90 11.29
CA ASN A 11 -4.46 1.07 12.27
C ASN A 11 -4.97 -0.37 12.41
N GLU A 12 -6.12 -0.69 11.82
CA GLU A 12 -6.63 -2.06 11.79
C GLU A 12 -6.66 -2.60 10.35
N ASN A 13 -7.09 -1.76 9.40
CA ASN A 13 -7.34 -2.11 8.02
C ASN A 13 -6.71 -1.11 7.05
N ILE A 14 -6.33 -1.61 5.88
CA ILE A 14 -6.01 -0.77 4.72
C ILE A 14 -7.33 -0.14 4.21
N LEU A 15 -7.34 1.17 3.99
CA LEU A 15 -8.53 1.83 3.46
C LEU A 15 -8.78 1.40 2.00
N PRO A 16 -10.05 1.19 1.58
CA PRO A 16 -10.36 0.70 0.24
C PRO A 16 -9.78 1.53 -0.91
N ALA A 17 -9.62 2.85 -0.71
CA ALA A 17 -9.03 3.74 -1.70
C ALA A 17 -7.57 3.37 -2.05
N THR A 18 -6.81 2.83 -1.10
CA THR A 18 -5.43 2.39 -1.31
C THR A 18 -5.32 1.30 -2.37
N PHE A 19 -6.27 0.36 -2.45
CA PHE A 19 -6.26 -0.69 -3.47
C PHE A 19 -6.45 -0.13 -4.89
N ASN A 20 -7.22 0.96 -5.04
CA ASN A 20 -7.35 1.64 -6.32
C ASN A 20 -6.03 2.28 -6.74
N ALA A 21 -5.30 2.89 -5.79
CA ALA A 21 -3.98 3.47 -6.04
C ALA A 21 -2.95 2.40 -6.43
N ILE A 22 -2.92 1.26 -5.73
CA ILE A 22 -2.08 0.10 -6.09
C ILE A 22 -2.43 -0.40 -7.49
N THR A 23 -3.72 -0.57 -7.80
CA THR A 23 -4.17 -1.02 -9.12
C THR A 23 -3.77 -0.04 -10.23
N ALA A 24 -3.86 1.27 -9.98
CA ALA A 24 -3.39 2.27 -10.92
C ALA A 24 -1.87 2.20 -11.13
N ALA A 25 -1.09 2.01 -10.05
CA ALA A 25 0.35 1.84 -10.13
C ALA A 25 0.75 0.58 -10.92
N LEU A 26 0.04 -0.54 -10.74
CA LEU A 26 0.28 -1.79 -11.47
C LEU A 26 0.13 -1.62 -12.99
N LYS A 27 -0.82 -0.81 -13.44
CA LYS A 27 -1.03 -0.51 -14.86
C LYS A 27 0.11 0.27 -15.51
N LEU A 28 1.02 0.85 -14.73
CA LEU A 28 2.16 1.59 -15.25
C LEU A 28 3.37 0.69 -15.57
N GLU A 29 3.26 -0.63 -15.35
CA GLU A 29 4.26 -1.65 -15.70
C GLU A 29 5.68 -1.32 -15.22
N LYS A 30 5.77 -0.73 -14.02
CA LYS A 30 7.02 -0.36 -13.35
C LYS A 30 7.08 -1.02 -11.97
N PRO A 31 8.28 -1.21 -11.40
CA PRO A 31 8.42 -1.67 -10.02
C PRO A 31 7.64 -0.78 -9.06
N ILE A 32 6.97 -1.39 -8.08
CA ILE A 32 6.18 -0.69 -7.06
C ILE A 32 6.78 -0.98 -5.69
N GLU A 33 6.96 0.08 -4.91
CA GLU A 33 7.27 0.02 -3.49
C GLU A 33 6.07 0.56 -2.72
N ALA A 34 5.75 -0.09 -1.60
CA ALA A 34 4.66 0.32 -0.72
C ALA A 34 5.25 0.87 0.59
N LEU A 35 4.81 2.06 1.00
CA LEU A 35 5.20 2.66 2.27
C LEU A 35 3.99 2.74 3.20
N VAL A 36 4.09 2.02 4.31
CA VAL A 36 3.12 2.05 5.42
C VAL A 36 3.73 2.89 6.54
N VAL A 37 3.00 3.90 7.02
CA VAL A 37 3.47 4.79 8.10
C VAL A 37 2.39 4.94 9.15
N GLY A 38 2.75 4.70 10.41
CA GLY A 38 1.83 4.83 11.53
C GLY A 38 2.36 4.12 12.78
N LYS A 39 1.51 4.02 13.80
CA LYS A 39 1.81 3.27 15.01
C LYS A 39 1.44 1.80 14.82
N ASP A 40 2.29 0.88 15.29
CA ASP A 40 2.03 -0.57 15.33
C ASP A 40 1.61 -1.18 13.97
N VAL A 41 2.16 -0.65 12.86
CA VAL A 41 1.76 -0.97 11.47
C VAL A 41 2.17 -2.34 10.95
N LYS A 42 2.75 -3.20 11.79
CA LYS A 42 3.23 -4.52 11.37
C LYS A 42 2.10 -5.36 10.75
N GLN A 43 0.94 -5.40 11.40
CA GLN A 43 -0.25 -6.11 10.89
C GLN A 43 -0.71 -5.54 9.53
N ILE A 44 -0.65 -4.22 9.35
CA ILE A 44 -1.02 -3.58 8.08
C ILE A 44 -0.07 -4.00 6.97
N SER A 45 1.24 -4.06 7.24
CA SER A 45 2.22 -4.50 6.24
C SER A 45 2.03 -5.97 5.81
N GLU A 46 1.58 -6.84 6.72
CA GLU A 46 1.31 -8.25 6.42
C GLU A 46 0.04 -8.42 5.55
N GLN A 47 -0.92 -7.48 5.62
CA GLN A 47 -2.10 -7.48 4.74
C GLN A 47 -1.76 -7.26 3.26
N LEU A 48 -0.60 -6.64 2.96
CA LEU A 48 -0.12 -6.38 1.60
C LEU A 48 0.58 -7.59 0.96
N GLN A 49 0.90 -8.62 1.75
CA GLN A 49 1.65 -9.80 1.29
C GLN A 49 0.75 -10.99 0.91
N LYS A 50 -0.57 -10.84 1.06
CA LYS A 50 -1.57 -11.83 0.64
C LYS A 50 -2.05 -11.55 -0.78
#